data_AF-A0A8J6PS93-F1
#
_entry.id   AF-A0A8J6PS93-F1
#
_cell.length_a   1.000
_cell.length_b   1.000
_cell.length_c   1.000
_cell.angle_alpha   90.00
_cell.angle_beta   90.00
_cell.angle_gamma   90.00
#
_symmetry.space_group_name_H-M   'P 1'
#
loop_
_entity.id
_entity.type
_entity.pdbx_description
1 polymer ?
#
loop_
_entity_poly.entity_id
_entity_poly.type
_entity_poly.pdbx_seq_one_letter_code
_entity_poly.pdbx_strand_id
1 'polypeptide(L)' 'MEVLEELKALYEQVLDKNDFHKKVADEFGLKPSSVRTNWFGTRFEIPEKYNTQERLLEFTKDYVENQKERKEELEV' A
#
# COMPACT_ATOMS: atom_id res chain seq x y z
N MET A 1 -15.13 -0.82 -10.98
CA MET A 1 -13.69 -0.59 -10.81
C MET A 1 -13.16 -1.76 -10.04
N GLU A 2 -12.14 -2.44 -10.56
CA GLU A 2 -11.52 -3.56 -9.85
C GLU A 2 -10.68 -2.99 -8.70
N VAL A 3 -10.73 -3.60 -7.51
CA VAL A 3 -10.01 -3.16 -6.30
C VAL A 3 -8.51 -2.97 -6.58
N LEU A 4 -7.95 -3.81 -7.45
CA LEU A 4 -6.55 -3.76 -7.87
C LEU A 4 -6.21 -2.49 -8.67
N GLU A 5 -7.12 -1.99 -9.51
CA GLU A 5 -6.89 -0.77 -10.29
C GLU A 5 -6.79 0.44 -9.37
N GLU A 6 -7.69 0.53 -8.38
CA GLU A 6 -7.69 1.60 -7.40
C GLU A 6 -6.45 1.55 -6.50
N LEU A 7 -6.08 0.35 -6.05
CA LEU A 7 -4.85 0.14 -5.28
C LEU A 7 -3.62 0.59 -6.06
N LYS A 8 -3.55 0.26 -7.36
CA LYS A 8 -2.43 0.65 -8.22
C LYS A 8 -2.33 2.16 -8.34
N ALA A 9 -3.45 2.85 -8.55
CA ALA A 9 -3.49 4.31 -8.63
C ALA A 9 -3.08 5.00 -7.31
N LEU A 10 -3.47 4.44 -6.16
CA LEU A 10 -3.04 4.94 -4.85
C LEU A 10 -1.55 4.65 -4.60
N TYR A 11 -1.07 3.47 -4.98
CA TYR A 11 0.33 3.10 -4.85
C TYR A 11 1.26 3.98 -5.72
N GLU A 12 0.76 4.58 -6.80
CA GLU A 12 1.51 5.59 -7.55
C GLU A 12 1.65 6.93 -6.80
N GLN A 13 0.74 7.25 -5.87
CA GLN A 13 0.81 8.44 -5.01
C GLN A 13 1.74 8.26 -3.80
N VAL A 14 2.09 7.02 -3.47
CA VAL A 14 3.00 6.69 -2.36
C VAL A 14 4.39 7.26 -2.63
N LEU A 15 4.83 8.20 -1.80
CA LEU A 15 6.14 8.85 -1.93
C LEU A 15 7.29 7.90 -1.58
N ASP A 16 7.20 7.24 -0.41
CA ASP A 16 8.18 6.25 0.03
C ASP A 16 7.62 4.83 -0.10
N LYS A 17 7.92 4.18 -1.23
CA LYS A 17 7.51 2.80 -1.52
C LYS A 17 8.21 1.79 -0.61
N ASN A 18 9.42 2.07 -0.11
CA ASN A 18 10.12 1.15 0.77
C ASN A 18 9.50 1.15 2.17
N ASP A 19 9.16 2.33 2.71
CA ASP A 19 8.44 2.42 3.98
C ASP A 19 7.05 1.80 3.88
N PHE A 20 6.33 2.09 2.80
CA PHE A 20 5.02 1.49 2.53
C PHE A 20 5.07 -0.05 2.54
N HIS A 21 6.03 -0.67 1.83
CA HIS A 21 6.17 -2.13 1.84
C HIS A 21 6.48 -2.69 3.24
N LYS A 22 7.24 -1.95 4.07
CA LYS A 22 7.51 -2.36 5.45
C LYS A 22 6.25 -2.28 6.30
N LYS A 23 5.45 -1.22 6.16
CA LYS A 23 4.21 -1.04 6.91
C LYS A 23 3.14 -2.06 6.53
N VAL A 24 2.98 -2.33 5.23
CA VAL A 24 2.12 -3.42 4.74
C VAL A 24 2.63 -4.77 5.26
N ALA A 25 3.94 -5.00 5.25
CA ALA A 25 4.49 -6.24 5.79
C ALA A 25 4.22 -6.39 7.29
N ASP A 26 4.31 -5.31 8.07
CA ASP A 26 3.99 -5.31 9.51
C ASP A 26 2.51 -5.61 9.76
N GLU A 27 1.61 -4.91 9.07
CA GLU A 27 0.16 -5.04 9.21
C GLU A 27 -0.36 -6.44 8.85
N PHE A 28 0.22 -7.05 7.81
CA PHE A 28 -0.18 -8.37 7.34
C PHE A 28 0.70 -9.50 7.91
N GLY A 29 1.67 -9.20 8.78
CA GLY A 29 2.58 -10.19 9.37
C GLY A 29 3.47 -10.90 8.33
N LEU A 30 3.81 -10.21 7.25
CA LEU A 30 4.60 -10.70 6.12
C LEU A 30 6.04 -10.17 6.16
N LYS A 31 6.88 -10.69 5.26
CA LYS A 31 8.21 -10.13 5.02
C LYS A 31 8.12 -8.96 4.03
N PRO A 32 8.80 -7.81 4.26
CA PRO A 32 8.80 -6.68 3.33
C PRO A 32 9.25 -7.05 1.92
N SER A 33 10.22 -7.95 1.81
CA SER A 33 10.68 -8.50 0.52
C SER A 33 9.59 -9.29 -0.19
N SER A 34 8.81 -10.10 0.54
CA SER A 34 7.69 -10.86 -0.02
C SER A 34 6.58 -9.94 -0.51
N VAL A 35 6.24 -8.89 0.24
CA VAL A 35 5.26 -7.89 -0.20
C VAL A 35 5.73 -7.22 -1.48
N ARG A 36 6.98 -6.75 -1.52
CA ARG A 36 7.55 -6.11 -2.71
C ARG A 36 7.59 -7.02 -3.94
N THR A 37 8.00 -8.28 -3.81
CA THR A 37 8.19 -9.16 -4.97
C THR A 37 6.94 -9.91 -5.38
N ASN A 38 6.12 -10.35 -4.42
CA ASN A 38 4.94 -11.16 -4.70
C ASN A 38 3.71 -10.28 -4.95
N TRP A 39 3.50 -9.24 -4.14
CA TRP A 39 2.29 -8.41 -4.24
C TRP A 39 2.49 -7.22 -5.18
N PHE A 40 3.57 -6.46 -5.00
CA PHE A 40 3.87 -5.25 -5.79
C PHE A 40 4.96 -5.48 -6.84
N GLY A 41 5.20 -6.74 -7.21
CA GLY A 41 6.16 -7.13 -8.22
C GLY A 41 5.64 -6.95 -9.64
N THR A 42 6.27 -7.61 -10.61
CA THR A 42 5.94 -7.50 -12.03
C THR A 42 4.48 -7.86 -12.35
N ARG A 43 3.89 -8.80 -11.61
CA ARG A 43 2.52 -9.31 -11.87
C ARG A 43 1.43 -8.61 -11.07
N PHE A 44 1.79 -7.79 -10.09
CA PHE A 44 0.83 -7.14 -9.18
C PHE A 44 -0.25 -8.12 -8.64
N GLU A 45 0.18 -9.26 -8.10
CA GLU A 45 -0.70 -10.35 -7.67
C GLU A 45 -0.91 -10.32 -6.16
N ILE A 46 -2.07 -9.79 -5.74
CA ILE A 46 -2.46 -9.75 -4.33
C ILE A 46 -3.55 -10.79 -4.11
N PRO A 47 -3.40 -11.69 -3.12
CA PRO A 47 -4.38 -12.73 -2.86
C PRO A 47 -5.75 -12.13 -2.52
N GLU A 48 -6.82 -12.64 -3.14
CA GLU A 48 -8.21 -12.26 -2.81
C GLU A 48 -8.72 -12.92 -1.53
N LYS A 49 -7.97 -13.87 -0.96
CA LYS A 49 -8.36 -14.56 0.27
C LYS A 49 -8.41 -13.60 1.46
N TYR A 50 -9.33 -13.85 2.37
CA TYR A 50 -9.46 -13.14 3.65
C TYR A 50 -9.62 -11.61 3.52
N ASN A 51 -10.24 -11.13 2.43
CA ASN A 51 -10.41 -9.70 2.13
C ASN A 51 -9.08 -8.92 2.14
N THR A 52 -7.98 -9.58 1.76
CA THR A 52 -6.65 -8.97 1.79
C THR A 52 -6.58 -7.76 0.85
N GLN A 53 -7.19 -7.84 -0.34
CA GLN A 53 -7.21 -6.72 -1.29
C GLN A 53 -7.95 -5.50 -0.74
N GLU A 54 -9.13 -5.70 -0.13
CA GLU A 54 -9.93 -4.60 0.44
C GLU A 54 -9.21 -3.97 1.64
N ARG A 55 -8.67 -4.79 2.54
CA ARG A 55 -7.86 -4.30 3.67
C ARG A 55 -6.62 -3.55 3.22
N LEU A 56 -5.94 -4.06 2.20
CA LEU A 56 -4.76 -3.41 1.64
C LEU A 56 -5.12 -2.08 0.97
N LEU A 57 -6.29 -2.01 0.33
CA LEU A 57 -6.83 -0.78 -0.23
C LEU A 57 -7.10 0.26 0.87
N GLU A 58 -7.82 -0.12 1.93
CA GLU A 58 -8.07 0.76 3.08
C GLU A 58 -6.76 1.25 3.71
N PHE A 59 -5.83 0.33 3.95
CA PHE A 59 -4.50 0.65 4.46
C PHE A 59 -3.75 1.65 3.56
N THR A 60 -3.81 1.46 2.24
CA THR A 60 -3.11 2.34 1.29
C THR A 60 -3.75 3.72 1.23
N LYS A 61 -5.09 3.81 1.33
CA LYS A 61 -5.81 5.09 1.41
C LYS A 61 -5.38 5.87 2.65
N ASP A 62 -5.44 5.24 3.82
CA ASP A 62 -5.04 5.84 5.10
C ASP A 62 -3.58 6.29 5.07
N TYR A 63 -2.68 5.47 4.52
CA TYR A 63 -1.27 5.79 4.43
C TYR A 63 -1.01 7.00 3.50
N VAL A 64 -1.66 7.07 2.34
CA VAL A 64 -1.52 8.21 1.40
C VAL A 64 -2.14 9.48 1.99
N GLU A 65 -3.25 9.38 2.73
CA GLU A 65 -3.88 10.51 3.41
C GLU A 65 -2.96 11.07 4.52
N ASN A 66 -2.45 10.21 5.39
CA ASN A 66 -1.47 10.57 6.41
C ASN A 66 -0.20 11.20 5.83
N GLN A 67 0.26 10.76 4.66
CA GLN A 67 1.39 11.38 3.96
C GLN A 67 1.10 12.83 3.55
N LYS A 68 -0.14 13.12 3.13
CA LYS A 68 -0.55 14.48 2.74
C LYS A 68 -0.64 15.40 3.95
N GLU A 69 -1.28 14.94 5.03
CA GLU A 69 -1.38 15.72 6.27
C GLU A 69 -0.01 16.05 6.84
N ARG A 70 0.90 15.07 6.88
CA ARG A 70 2.26 15.26 7.39
C ARG A 70 3.09 16.21 6.52
N LYS A 71 2.79 16.29 5.22
CA LYS A 71 3.44 17.24 4.32
C LYS A 71 2.92 18.66 4.56
N GLU A 72 1.62 18.80 4.78
CA GLU A 72 0.98 20.09 5.07
C GLU A 72 1.46 20.69 6.41
N GLU A 73 1.65 19.87 7.45
CA GLU A 73 2.22 20.32 8.74
C GLU A 73 3.68 20.80 8.67
N LEU A 74 4.44 20.40 7.64
CA LEU A 74 5.84 20.80 7.45
C LEU A 74 5.99 22.07 6.59
N GLU A 75 4.93 22.50 5.91
CA GLU A 75 4.91 23.69 5.05
C GLU A 75 4.30 24.94 5.73
N VAL A 76 3.88 24.86 7.00
CA VAL A 76 3.28 25.95 7.81
C VAL A 76 4.27 26.58 8.79
#